data_AF-A0A5N7Z8L8-F1
#
_entry.id   AF-A0A5N7Z8L8-F1
#
_cell.length_a   1.000
_cell.length_b   1.000
_cell.length_c   1.000
_cell.angle_alpha   90.00
_cell.angle_beta   90.00
_cell.angle_gamma   90.00
#
_symmetry.space_group_name_H-M   'P 1'
#
loop_
_entity.id
_entity.type
_entity.pdbx_description
1 polymer ?
#
loop_
_entity_poly.entity_id
_entity_poly.type
_entity_poly.pdbx_seq_one_letter_code
_entity_poly.pdbx_strand_id
1 'polypeptide(L)'
;MTIQNRLSLLFTFLTASILLVFAVIIYVTSEKNRENTFYRTLHKEALTKANLFFKAKIDTKTLQAIYTNNRSIINEVEVAIYDEHYKLLYHDDANIDVVKE
;
A
#
# COMPACT_ATOMS: atom_id res chain seq x y z
N MET A 1 -4.84 -31.68 -41.46
CA MET A 1 -4.29 -30.32 -41.34
C MET A 1 -3.22 -30.11 -42.40
N THR A 2 -3.25 -28.99 -43.11
CA THR A 2 -2.20 -28.63 -44.07
C THR A 2 -0.91 -28.24 -43.32
N ILE A 3 0.24 -28.33 -44.00
CA ILE A 3 1.55 -27.97 -43.42
C ILE A 3 1.56 -26.52 -42.90
N GLN A 4 0.85 -25.62 -43.60
CA GLN A 4 0.70 -24.22 -43.22
C GLN A 4 -0.01 -24.06 -41.87
N ASN A 5 -1.12 -24.77 -41.66
CA ASN A 5 -1.85 -24.70 -40.37
C ASN A 5 -1.00 -25.19 -39.20
N ARG A 6 -0.17 -26.22 -39.42
CA ARG A 6 0.74 -26.74 -38.38
C ARG A 6 1.82 -25.72 -38.01
N LEU A 7 2.37 -25.02 -39.00
CA LEU A 7 3.36 -23.96 -38.79
C LEU A 7 2.76 -22.75 -38.06
N SER A 8 1.56 -22.31 -38.47
CA SER A 8 0.85 -21.21 -37.80
C SER A 8 0.55 -21.54 -36.34
N LEU A 9 0.08 -22.76 -36.04
CA LEU A 9 -0.18 -23.19 -34.66
C LEU A 9 1.08 -23.20 -33.79
N LEU A 10 2.21 -23.69 -34.33
CA LEU A 10 3.49 -23.67 -33.62
C LEU A 10 3.97 -22.24 -33.32
N PHE A 11 3.83 -21.34 -34.29
CA PHE A 11 4.19 -19.94 -34.10
C PHE A 11 3.29 -19.27 -33.05
N THR A 12 1.97 -19.45 -33.12
CA THR A 12 1.04 -18.93 -32.12
C THR A 12 1.35 -19.48 -30.73
N PHE A 13 1.64 -20.77 -30.61
CA PHE A 13 1.99 -21.38 -29.33
C PHE A 13 3.29 -20.80 -28.75
N LEU A 14 4.30 -20.58 -29.60
CA LEU A 14 5.56 -19.96 -29.20
C LEU A 14 5.33 -18.52 -28.70
N THR A 15 4.58 -17.70 -29.46
CA THR A 15 4.25 -16.34 -29.05
C THR A 15 3.45 -16.29 -27.75
N ALA A 16 2.43 -17.15 -27.62
CA ALA A 16 1.62 -17.23 -26.41
C ALA A 16 2.45 -17.63 -25.19
N SER A 17 3.39 -18.57 -25.35
CA SER A 17 4.31 -19.00 -24.29
C SER A 17 5.21 -17.85 -23.83
N ILE A 18 5.76 -17.08 -24.77
CA ILE A 18 6.60 -15.91 -24.45
C ILE A 18 5.78 -14.88 -23.67
N LEU A 19 4.58 -14.54 -24.13
CA LEU A 19 3.70 -13.58 -23.44
C LEU A 19 3.31 -14.06 -22.03
N LEU A 20 3.04 -15.35 -21.86
CA LEU A 20 2.71 -15.94 -20.56
C LEU A 20 3.89 -15.81 -19.59
N VAL A 21 5.11 -16.11 -20.04
CA VAL A 21 6.33 -15.93 -19.21
C VAL A 21 6.48 -14.46 -18.79
N PHE A 22 6.31 -13.51 -19.71
CA PHE A 22 6.34 -12.09 -19.39
C PHE A 22 5.27 -11.69 -18.36
N ALA A 23 4.03 -12.17 -18.53
CA ALA A 23 2.95 -11.90 -17.60
C ALA A 23 3.27 -12.42 -16.19
N VAL A 24 3.83 -13.62 -16.07
CA VAL A 24 4.25 -14.20 -14.78
C VAL A 24 5.35 -13.36 -14.13
N ILE A 25 6.36 -12.94 -14.89
CA ILE A 25 7.45 -12.10 -14.36
C ILE A 25 6.91 -10.77 -13.84
N ILE A 26 6.02 -10.11 -14.61
CA ILE A 26 5.37 -8.86 -14.22
C ILE A 26 4.57 -9.07 -12.94
N TYR A 27 3.78 -10.15 -12.87
CA TYR A 27 2.95 -10.46 -11.71
C TYR A 27 3.79 -10.61 -10.44
N VAL A 28 4.83 -11.47 -10.46
CA VAL A 28 5.68 -11.72 -9.30
C VAL A 28 6.45 -10.46 -8.87
N THR A 29 6.94 -9.68 -9.84
CA THR A 29 7.65 -8.44 -9.53
C THR A 29 6.72 -7.39 -8.93
N SER A 30 5.50 -7.27 -9.46
CA SER A 30 4.50 -6.31 -8.99
C SER A 30 4.00 -6.66 -7.59
N GLU A 31 3.88 -7.95 -7.29
CA GLU A 31 3.49 -8.46 -5.97
C GLU A 31 4.51 -8.05 -4.90
N LYS A 32 5.79 -8.39 -5.09
CA LYS A 32 6.88 -7.98 -4.21
C LYS A 32 7.01 -6.46 -4.07
N ASN A 33 6.87 -5.73 -5.18
CA ASN A 33 6.98 -4.28 -5.16
C ASN A 33 5.83 -3.63 -4.37
N ARG A 34 4.62 -4.17 -4.46
CA ARG A 34 3.46 -3.69 -3.71
C ARG A 34 3.66 -3.89 -2.21
N GLU A 35 4.12 -5.07 -1.80
CA GLU A 35 4.41 -5.37 -0.39
C GLU A 35 5.46 -4.42 0.18
N ASN A 36 6.62 -4.31 -0.49
CA ASN A 36 7.71 -3.45 -0.03
C ASN A 36 7.30 -1.97 0.01
N THR A 37 6.55 -1.52 -1.00
CA THR A 37 6.04 -0.15 -1.04
C THR A 37 5.08 0.11 0.10
N PHE A 38 4.19 -0.84 0.40
CA PHE A 38 3.24 -0.72 1.50
C PHE A 38 3.95 -0.57 2.85
N TYR A 39 4.87 -1.48 3.20
CA TYR A 39 5.57 -1.40 4.49
C TYR A 39 6.46 -0.17 4.61
N ARG A 40 7.09 0.27 3.51
CA ARG A 40 7.87 1.50 3.50
C ARG A 40 6.99 2.73 3.77
N THR A 41 5.82 2.81 3.16
CA THR A 41 4.86 3.88 3.41
C THR A 41 4.36 3.81 4.86
N LEU A 42 3.96 2.63 5.34
CA LEU A 42 3.52 2.41 6.72
C LEU A 42 4.55 2.91 7.73
N HIS A 43 5.82 2.52 7.56
CA HIS A 43 6.90 2.93 8.47
C HIS A 43 7.16 4.44 8.42
N LYS A 44 7.14 5.03 7.22
CA LYS A 44 7.33 6.47 7.03
C LYS A 44 6.21 7.28 7.67
N GLU A 45 4.97 6.87 7.49
CA GLU A 45 3.79 7.52 8.08
C GLU A 45 3.83 7.42 9.60
N ALA A 46 4.08 6.22 10.15
CA ALA A 46 4.20 6.01 11.59
C ALA A 46 5.27 6.92 12.21
N LEU A 47 6.47 6.98 11.61
CA LEU A 47 7.55 7.84 12.08
C LEU A 47 7.20 9.32 11.97
N THR A 48 6.53 9.73 10.90
CA THR A 48 6.11 11.13 10.69
C THR A 48 5.10 11.55 11.75
N LYS A 49 4.04 10.76 11.96
CA LYS A 49 3.01 11.06 12.98
C LYS A 49 3.57 11.02 14.39
N ALA A 50 4.44 10.07 14.71
CA ALA A 50 5.15 10.04 15.98
C ALA A 50 6.00 11.30 16.20
N ASN A 51 6.74 11.76 15.18
CA ASN A 51 7.52 12.99 15.29
C ASN A 51 6.61 14.23 15.46
N LEU A 52 5.50 14.32 14.73
CA LEU A 52 4.54 15.43 14.86
C LEU A 52 3.92 15.47 16.26
N PHE A 53 3.53 14.31 16.79
CA PHE A 53 2.91 14.20 18.11
C PHE A 53 3.92 14.42 19.25
N PHE A 54 5.03 13.68 19.27
CA PHE A 54 5.97 13.72 20.41
C PHE A 54 6.99 14.86 20.35
N LYS A 55 7.54 15.18 19.16
CA LYS A 55 8.59 16.21 19.03
C LYS A 55 8.01 17.59 18.80
N ALA A 56 7.10 17.71 17.82
CA ALA A 56 6.49 18.99 17.49
C ALA A 56 5.33 19.36 18.42
N LYS A 57 4.84 18.41 19.24
CA LYS A 57 3.75 18.60 20.22
C LYS A 57 2.51 19.23 19.58
N ILE A 58 2.22 18.84 18.33
CA ILE A 58 1.03 19.29 17.63
C ILE A 58 -0.20 18.73 18.34
N ASP A 59 -1.21 19.58 18.52
CA ASP A 59 -2.46 19.16 19.13
C ASP A 59 -3.20 18.14 18.24
N THR A 60 -4.00 17.28 18.86
CA THR A 60 -4.69 16.19 18.17
C THR A 60 -5.67 16.69 17.11
N LYS A 61 -6.27 17.88 17.27
CA LYS A 61 -7.20 18.44 16.27
C LYS A 61 -6.48 18.89 15.01
N THR A 62 -5.31 19.52 15.17
CA THR A 62 -4.46 19.89 14.03
C THR A 62 -3.92 18.64 13.33
N LEU A 63 -3.53 17.61 14.07
CA LEU A 63 -3.06 16.35 13.48
C LEU A 63 -4.18 15.65 12.67
N GLN A 64 -5.41 15.64 13.20
CA GLN A 64 -6.61 15.18 12.49
C GLN A 64 -6.89 15.98 11.21
N ALA A 65 -6.73 17.31 11.26
CA ALA A 65 -6.93 18.18 10.10
C ALA A 65 -5.88 17.91 9.01
N ILE A 66 -4.62 17.66 9.40
CA ILE A 66 -3.55 17.25 8.48
C ILE A 66 -3.92 15.93 7.79
N TYR A 67 -4.33 14.92 8.56
CA TYR A 67 -4.77 13.63 8.02
C TYR A 67 -5.96 13.78 7.05
N THR A 68 -6.99 14.53 7.45
CA THR A 68 -8.20 14.73 6.63
C THR A 68 -7.86 15.38 5.28
N ASN A 69 -6.97 16.37 5.29
CA ASN A 69 -6.51 17.04 4.08
C ASN A 69 -5.66 16.11 3.20
N ASN A 70 -4.73 15.39 3.81
CA ASN A 70 -3.84 14.47 3.10
C ASN A 70 -4.58 13.29 2.47
N ARG A 71 -5.58 12.70 3.12
CA ARG A 71 -6.40 11.61 2.55
C ARG A 71 -7.06 11.96 1.22
N SER A 72 -7.34 13.25 0.98
CA SER A 72 -7.90 13.72 -0.30
C SER A 72 -6.88 13.82 -1.43
N ILE A 73 -5.58 13.79 -1.12
CA ILE A 73 -4.47 14.04 -2.05
C ILE A 73 -3.57 12.80 -2.20
N ILE A 74 -3.38 12.03 -1.13
CA ILE A 74 -2.49 10.88 -1.06
C ILE A 74 -3.16 9.69 -0.35
N ASN A 75 -2.69 8.47 -0.68
CA ASN A 75 -3.06 7.26 0.05
C ASN A 75 -2.30 7.22 1.38
N GLU A 76 -2.86 7.91 2.38
CA GLU A 76 -2.32 7.93 3.74
C GLU A 76 -2.79 6.71 4.53
N VAL A 77 -1.89 6.15 5.34
CA VAL A 77 -2.20 5.03 6.23
C VAL A 77 -2.72 5.56 7.57
N GLU A 78 -3.73 4.88 8.12
CA GLU A 78 -4.26 5.17 9.44
C GLU A 78 -3.30 4.67 10.53
N VAL A 79 -3.12 5.51 11.56
CA VAL A 79 -2.23 5.31 12.69
C VAL A 79 -2.99 5.64 13.97
N ALA A 80 -2.78 4.81 14.98
CA ALA A 80 -3.18 5.06 16.35
C ALA A 80 -1.92 5.11 17.23
N ILE A 81 -1.90 6.04 18.18
CA ILE A 81 -0.81 6.19 19.15
C ILE A 81 -1.39 5.83 20.52
N TYR A 82 -0.75 4.89 21.20
CA TYR A 82 -1.12 4.46 22.55
C TYR A 82 -0.01 4.82 23.55
N ASP A 83 -0.36 4.95 24.82
CA ASP A 83 0.62 4.95 25.91
C ASP A 83 1.04 3.53 26.32
N GLU A 84 1.98 3.42 27.25
CA GLU A 84 2.47 2.14 27.78
C GLU A 84 1.40 1.31 28.50
N HIS A 85 0.26 1.91 28.85
CA HIS A 85 -0.89 1.25 29.47
C HIS A 85 -2.00 0.96 28.45
N TYR A 86 -1.69 1.00 27.15
CA TYR A 86 -2.64 0.79 26.05
C TYR A 86 -3.76 1.84 25.99
N LYS A 87 -3.58 3.01 26.61
CA LYS A 87 -4.52 4.11 26.50
C LYS A 87 -4.32 4.82 25.17
N LEU A 88 -5.39 4.98 24.40
CA LEU A 88 -5.36 5.73 23.15
C LEU A 88 -5.05 7.22 23.42
N LEU A 89 -3.97 7.70 22.80
CA LEU A 89 -3.52 9.10 22.84
C LEU A 89 -3.95 9.86 21.58
N TYR A 90 -3.99 9.19 20.44
CA TYR A 90 -4.36 9.78 19.15
C TYR A 90 -4.82 8.68 18.17
N HIS A 91 -5.78 8.99 17.30
CA HIS A 91 -6.21 8.15 16.19
C HIS A 91 -6.64 9.01 15.00
N ASP A 92 -6.30 8.58 13.77
CA ASP A 92 -6.57 9.33 12.55
C ASP A 92 -8.05 9.36 12.11
N ASP A 93 -8.88 8.40 12.52
CA ASP A 93 -10.31 8.41 12.19
C ASP A 93 -11.18 8.52 13.46
N ALA A 94 -11.78 9.69 13.68
CA ALA A 94 -12.63 9.91 14.84
C ALA A 94 -14.04 9.28 14.72
N ASN A 95 -14.41 8.70 13.57
CA ASN A 95 -15.78 8.22 13.32
C ASN A 95 -15.89 6.86 12.58
N ILE A 96 -14.80 6.26 12.12
CA ILE A 96 -14.86 4.96 11.41
C ILE A 96 -13.76 4.05 11.96
N ASP A 97 -14.18 3.14 12.83
CA ASP A 97 -13.33 2.16 13.47
C ASP A 97 -12.91 1.07 12.46
N VAL A 98 -11.77 1.27 11.79
CA VAL A 98 -11.12 0.25 10.94
C VAL A 98 -10.10 -0.55 11.76
N VAL A 99 -9.59 0.01 12.87
CA VAL A 99 -8.65 -0.63 13.79
C VAL A 99 -9.43 -1.15 15.00
N LYS A 100 -9.94 -2.38 14.91
CA LYS A 100 -10.58 -3.03 16.05
C LYS A 100 -9.63 -3.08 17.25
N GLU A 101 -10.06 -2.47 18.35
CA GLU A 101 -9.51 -2.63 19.71
C GLU A 101 -9.43 -4.12 20.14
#